data_AF-A0A0M4HDC8-F1
#
_entry.id   AF-A0A0M4HDC8-F1
#
_cell.length_a   1.000
_cell.length_b   1.000
_cell.length_c   1.000
_cell.angle_alpha   90.00
_cell.angle_beta   90.00
_cell.angle_gamma   90.00
#
_symmetry.space_group_name_H-M   'P 1'
#
loop_
_entity.id
_entity.type
_entity.pdbx_description
1 polymer ?
#
loop_
_entity_poly.entity_id
_entity_poly.type
_entity_poly.pdbx_seq_one_letter_code
_entity_poly.pdbx_strand_id
1 'polypeptide(L)'
;MNTKYNHLELSKYSELNSDEQTAIHEMLISYVRTNHFYNIVLLHDSDPYDLVKLVSISFENQDAAIWVHFETLTFERLTMPLDFIARIELCNQEGFLNTASVRRLEFV
;
A
#
# COMPACT_ATOMS: atom_id res chain seq x y z
N MET A 1 -13.56 -12.19 -5.81
CA MET A 1 -12.21 -11.61 -5.65
C MET A 1 -11.25 -12.44 -6.49
N ASN A 2 -10.68 -11.85 -7.54
CA ASN A 2 -9.85 -12.55 -8.51
C ASN A 2 -8.45 -12.73 -7.89
N THR A 3 -8.12 -13.96 -7.49
CA THR A 3 -6.88 -14.33 -6.77
C THR A 3 -5.61 -14.22 -7.62
N LYS A 4 -5.72 -13.87 -8.90
CA LYS A 4 -4.61 -13.78 -9.84
C LYS A 4 -3.65 -12.60 -9.62
N TYR A 5 -4.05 -11.58 -8.86
CA TYR A 5 -3.25 -10.35 -8.70
C TYR A 5 -2.38 -10.33 -7.44
N ASN A 6 -2.52 -11.32 -6.55
CA ASN A 6 -1.75 -11.42 -5.31
C ASN A 6 -0.24 -11.69 -5.54
N HIS A 7 0.19 -11.92 -6.78
CA HIS A 7 1.58 -12.20 -7.12
C HIS A 7 2.15 -11.25 -8.20
N LEU A 8 1.53 -10.11 -8.45
CA LEU A 8 2.16 -9.11 -9.31
C LEU A 8 3.28 -8.43 -8.53
N GLU A 9 4.51 -8.62 -9.00
CA GLU A 9 5.70 -7.93 -8.46
C GLU A 9 5.66 -6.47 -8.94
N LEU A 10 5.31 -5.56 -8.03
CA LEU A 10 5.15 -4.14 -8.32
C LEU A 10 6.43 -3.51 -8.87
N SER A 11 7.58 -4.05 -8.48
CA SER A 11 8.90 -3.64 -8.92
C SER A 11 9.25 -3.90 -10.38
N LYS A 12 8.45 -4.75 -11.04
CA LYS A 12 8.61 -5.06 -12.46
C LYS A 12 7.57 -4.35 -13.31
N TYR A 13 6.88 -3.34 -12.78
CA TYR A 13 5.79 -2.64 -13.44
C TYR A 13 6.12 -2.22 -14.89
N SER A 14 7.33 -1.73 -15.13
CA SER A 14 7.81 -1.32 -16.45
C SER A 14 8.00 -2.48 -17.45
N GLU A 15 8.18 -3.71 -16.96
CA GLU A 15 8.34 -4.93 -17.76
C GLU A 15 7.01 -5.65 -18.04
N LEU A 16 5.94 -5.26 -17.34
CA LEU A 16 4.61 -5.86 -17.48
C LEU A 16 3.88 -5.40 -18.75
N ASN A 17 2.98 -6.23 -19.23
CA ASN A 17 2.15 -5.87 -20.38
C ASN A 17 1.02 -4.90 -19.98
N SER A 18 0.37 -4.28 -20.97
CA SER A 18 -0.67 -3.27 -20.75
C SER A 18 -1.85 -3.75 -19.88
N ASP A 19 -2.23 -5.03 -19.97
CA ASP A 19 -3.35 -5.58 -19.19
C ASP A 19 -2.94 -5.76 -17.72
N GLU A 20 -1.71 -6.22 -17.48
CA GLU A 20 -1.12 -6.35 -16.14
C GLU A 20 -0.90 -4.99 -15.48
N GLN A 21 -0.38 -4.01 -16.22
CA GLN A 21 -0.23 -2.63 -15.76
C GLN A 21 -1.60 -2.03 -15.39
N THR A 22 -2.63 -2.26 -16.22
CA THR A 22 -3.99 -1.82 -15.92
C THR A 22 -4.52 -2.45 -14.63
N ALA A 23 -4.25 -3.73 -14.41
CA ALA A 23 -4.66 -4.40 -13.17
C ALA A 23 -3.98 -3.80 -11.92
N ILE A 24 -2.69 -3.44 -12.02
CA ILE A 24 -1.97 -2.73 -10.95
C ILE A 24 -2.59 -1.35 -10.70
N HIS A 25 -2.92 -0.62 -11.76
CA HIS A 25 -3.59 0.68 -11.62
C HIS A 25 -4.92 0.54 -10.88
N GLU A 26 -5.77 -0.39 -11.31
CA GLU A 26 -7.06 -0.64 -10.65
C GLU A 26 -6.89 -1.04 -9.18
N MET A 27 -5.89 -1.87 -8.88
CA MET A 27 -5.57 -2.28 -7.51
C MET A 27 -5.13 -1.09 -6.65
N LEU A 28 -4.17 -0.28 -7.12
CA LEU A 28 -3.68 0.90 -6.41
C LEU A 28 -4.81 1.93 -6.19
N ILE A 29 -5.64 2.17 -7.21
CA ILE A 29 -6.82 3.04 -7.11
C ILE A 29 -7.78 2.50 -6.05
N SER A 30 -8.00 1.18 -6.01
CA SER A 30 -8.84 0.55 -4.99
C SER A 30 -8.28 0.82 -3.59
N TYR A 31 -6.98 0.66 -3.38
CA TYR A 31 -6.33 0.92 -2.09
C TYR A 31 -6.49 2.36 -1.62
N VAL A 32 -6.32 3.34 -2.51
CA VAL A 32 -6.55 4.76 -2.20
C VAL A 32 -8.01 5.03 -1.80
N ARG A 33 -8.97 4.33 -2.42
CA ARG A 33 -10.41 4.49 -2.13
C ARG A 33 -10.83 3.81 -0.84
N THR A 34 -10.10 2.79 -0.40
CA THR A 34 -10.37 2.09 0.85
C THR A 34 -9.69 2.77 2.04
N ASN A 35 -10.37 2.85 3.17
CA ASN A 35 -9.80 3.40 4.41
C ASN A 35 -9.10 2.33 5.24
N HIS A 36 -8.19 1.58 4.61
CA HIS A 36 -7.43 0.51 5.25
C HIS A 36 -5.98 0.92 5.51
N PHE A 37 -5.35 0.21 6.45
CA PHE A 37 -3.91 0.28 6.67
C PHE A 37 -3.22 -0.87 5.95
N TYR A 38 -2.02 -0.59 5.50
CA TYR A 38 -1.18 -1.49 4.73
C TYR A 38 0.22 -1.55 5.33
N ASN A 39 0.87 -2.68 5.12
CA ASN A 39 2.30 -2.84 5.34
C ASN A 39 3.00 -2.86 3.98
N ILE A 40 4.08 -2.10 3.84
CA ILE A 40 4.80 -1.91 2.59
C ILE A 40 6.16 -2.59 2.72
N VAL A 41 6.37 -3.60 1.89
CA VAL A 41 7.64 -4.34 1.79
C VAL A 41 8.45 -3.76 0.64
N LEU A 42 9.73 -3.46 0.87
CA LEU A 42 10.63 -2.82 -0.09
C LEU A 42 11.58 -3.82 -0.77
N LEU A 43 12.17 -3.47 -1.92
CA LEU A 43 12.94 -4.39 -2.77
C LEU A 43 14.38 -4.74 -2.30
N HIS A 44 14.94 -4.02 -1.34
CA HIS A 44 16.40 -4.00 -1.08
C HIS A 44 16.78 -4.26 0.38
N ASP A 45 16.05 -5.13 1.10
CA ASP A 45 16.23 -5.36 2.55
C ASP A 45 16.11 -4.08 3.41
N SER A 46 15.55 -3.02 2.83
CA SER A 46 15.20 -1.81 3.57
C SER A 46 14.06 -2.10 4.55
N ASP A 47 14.07 -1.41 5.69
CA ASP A 47 13.03 -1.57 6.71
C ASP A 47 11.64 -1.34 6.09
N PRO A 48 10.69 -2.27 6.32
CA PRO A 48 9.33 -2.12 5.82
C PRO A 48 8.61 -0.95 6.51
N TYR A 49 7.59 -0.41 5.84
CA TYR A 49 6.70 0.57 6.45
C TYR A 49 5.41 -0.10 6.90
N ASP A 50 5.19 -0.16 8.21
CA ASP A 50 3.98 -0.74 8.80
C ASP A 50 2.91 0.32 9.05
N LEU A 51 1.64 -0.10 8.98
CA LEU A 51 0.48 0.71 9.36
C LEU A 51 0.38 2.06 8.62
N VAL A 52 0.63 2.04 7.32
CA VAL A 52 0.47 3.22 6.47
C VAL A 52 -0.80 3.14 5.64
N LYS A 53 -1.34 4.29 5.29
CA LYS A 53 -2.51 4.41 4.42
C LYS A 53 -2.10 4.97 3.07
N LEU A 54 -2.51 4.34 1.96
CA LEU A 54 -2.41 4.99 0.66
C LEU A 54 -3.41 6.14 0.59
N VAL A 55 -2.91 7.35 0.33
CA VAL A 55 -3.74 8.56 0.25
C VAL A 55 -3.86 9.09 -1.18
N SER A 56 -2.84 8.87 -2.00
CA SER A 56 -2.89 9.21 -3.42
C SER A 56 -1.87 8.42 -4.22
N ILE A 57 -2.07 8.39 -5.53
CA ILE A 57 -1.13 7.86 -6.51
C ILE A 57 -1.02 8.86 -7.67
N SER A 58 0.18 8.98 -8.23
CA SER A 58 0.46 9.87 -9.34
C SER A 58 1.06 9.06 -10.49
N PHE A 59 0.47 9.18 -11.67
CA PHE A 59 0.93 8.53 -12.89
C PHE A 59 1.71 9.55 -13.72
N GLU A 60 3.04 9.43 -13.77
CA GLU A 60 3.85 10.33 -14.60
C GLU A 60 4.00 9.78 -16.02
N ASN A 61 3.63 10.61 -17.00
CA ASN A 61 3.64 10.23 -18.42
C ASN A 61 5.04 10.18 -19.05
N GLN A 62 6.07 10.77 -18.41
CA GLN A 62 7.39 10.95 -19.04
C GLN A 62 8.41 9.86 -18.66
N ASP A 63 8.35 9.33 -17.43
CA ASP A 63 9.30 8.33 -16.95
C ASP A 63 8.66 6.96 -16.67
N ALA A 64 7.37 6.79 -17.02
CA ALA A 64 6.55 5.61 -16.66
C ALA A 64 6.60 5.27 -15.15
N ALA A 65 6.99 6.24 -14.32
CA ALA A 65 7.12 6.08 -12.89
C ALA A 65 5.77 6.35 -12.23
N ILE A 66 5.28 5.36 -11.49
CA ILE A 66 4.13 5.52 -10.61
C ILE A 66 4.66 5.95 -9.26
N TRP A 67 4.17 7.08 -8.77
CA TRP A 67 4.47 7.54 -7.42
C TRP A 67 3.31 7.20 -6.48
N VAL A 68 3.63 6.54 -5.38
CA VAL A 68 2.66 6.18 -4.35
C VAL A 68 2.87 7.06 -3.14
N HIS A 69 1.80 7.70 -2.69
CA HIS A 69 1.80 8.55 -1.52
C HIS A 69 1.07 7.86 -0.37
N PHE A 70 1.77 7.79 0.75
CA PHE A 70 1.29 7.18 1.97
C PHE A 70 1.21 8.21 3.09
N GLU A 71 0.34 7.93 4.05
CA GLU A 71 0.23 8.66 5.31
C GLU A 71 0.36 7.67 6.48
N THR A 72 1.23 7.98 7.43
CA THR A 72 1.42 7.19 8.64
C THR A 72 0.34 7.50 9.69
N LEU A 73 0.27 6.72 10.77
CA LEU A 73 -0.59 7.03 11.93
C LEU A 73 -0.27 8.37 12.61
N THR A 74 0.95 8.87 12.44
CA THR A 74 1.42 10.18 12.94
C THR A 74 1.12 11.32 11.97
N PHE A 75 0.38 11.07 10.88
CA PHE A 75 0.08 12.02 9.79
C PHE A 75 1.31 12.47 9.00
N GLU A 76 2.41 11.72 9.07
CA GLU A 76 3.58 11.97 8.25
C GLU A 76 3.33 11.42 6.84
N ARG A 77 3.71 12.22 5.83
CA ARG A 77 3.57 11.83 4.44
C ARG A 77 4.84 11.19 3.93
N LEU A 78 4.70 9.98 3.42
CA LEU A 78 5.76 9.25 2.75
C LEU A 78 5.43 9.16 1.27
N THR A 79 6.41 9.40 0.40
CA THR A 79 6.23 9.31 -1.05
C THR A 79 7.38 8.51 -1.60
N MET A 80 7.08 7.51 -2.43
CA MET A 80 8.10 6.70 -3.08
C MET A 80 7.64 6.20 -4.45
N PRO A 81 8.57 5.83 -5.33
CA PRO A 81 8.24 5.22 -6.61
C PRO A 81 7.76 3.78 -6.38
N LEU A 82 6.84 3.33 -7.23
CA LEU A 82 6.31 1.96 -7.20
C LEU A 82 7.42 0.91 -7.35
N ASP A 83 8.45 1.22 -8.13
CA ASP A 83 9.57 0.31 -8.41
C ASP A 83 10.36 -0.09 -7.15
N PHE A 84 10.29 0.73 -6.09
CA PHE A 84 10.94 0.44 -4.80
C PHE A 84 10.10 -0.46 -3.90
N ILE A 85 8.82 -0.64 -4.24
CA ILE A 85 7.87 -1.43 -3.47
C ILE A 85 7.88 -2.86 -4.02
N ALA A 86 8.25 -3.82 -3.18
CA ALA A 86 8.10 -5.23 -3.49
C ALA A 86 6.63 -5.65 -3.44
N ARG A 87 5.96 -5.33 -2.33
CA ARG A 87 4.59 -5.76 -2.02
C ARG A 87 3.86 -4.75 -1.14
N ILE A 88 2.54 -4.70 -1.31
CA ILE A 88 1.62 -3.95 -0.46
C ILE A 88 0.67 -4.97 0.16
N GLU A 89 0.74 -5.13 1.48
CA GLU A 89 -0.04 -6.12 2.20
C GLU A 89 -1.10 -5.43 3.05
N LEU A 90 -2.34 -5.92 2.97
CA LEU A 90 -3.41 -5.40 3.83
C LEU A 90 -3.08 -5.73 5.29
N CYS A 91 -3.04 -4.72 6.15
CA CYS A 91 -2.89 -4.95 7.58
C CYS A 91 -4.21 -5.51 8.13
N ASN A 92 -4.20 -6.75 8.60
CA ASN A 92 -5.37 -7.38 9.21
C ASN A 92 -5.73 -6.65 10.53
N GLN A 93 -6.72 -5.75 10.46
CA GLN A 93 -7.18 -4.94 11.59
C GLN A 93 -7.91 -5.75 12.68
N GLU A 94 -8.23 -7.03 12.47
CA GLU A 94 -8.87 -7.88 13.49
C GLU A 94 -8.03 -8.02 14.77
N GLY A 95 -6.71 -7.79 14.69
CA GLY A 95 -5.83 -7.69 15.87
C GLY A 95 -5.76 -6.29 16.51
N PHE A 96 -5.87 -5.22 15.73
CA PHE A 96 -5.60 -3.85 16.19
C PHE A 96 -6.81 -3.20 16.88
N LEU A 97 -8.03 -3.54 16.44
CA LEU A 97 -9.27 -3.05 17.07
C LEU A 97 -9.56 -3.73 18.41
N ASN A 98 -9.05 -4.95 18.65
CA ASN A 98 -9.16 -5.62 19.94
C ASN A 98 -8.26 -4.98 21.00
N THR A 99 -7.12 -4.37 20.63
CA THR A 99 -6.27 -3.66 21.62
C THR A 99 -6.70 -2.21 21.86
N ALA A 100 -7.34 -1.56 20.88
CA ALA A 100 -7.87 -0.21 21.05
C ALA A 100 -9.18 -0.18 21.88
N SER A 101 -9.96 -1.26 21.85
CA SER A 101 -11.16 -1.41 22.68
C SER A 101 -10.87 -1.83 24.13
N VAL A 102 -9.71 -2.47 24.41
CA VAL A 102 -9.31 -2.83 25.78
C VAL A 102 -8.81 -1.64 26.61
N ARG A 103 -8.37 -0.53 25.99
CA ARG A 103 -7.94 0.68 26.74
C ARG A 103 -9.07 1.68 27.06
N ARG A 104 -10.34 1.36 26.75
CA ARG A 104 -11.49 2.25 27.01
C ARG A 104 -12.41 1.80 28.15
N LEU A 105 -11.96 0.87 28.99
CA LEU A 105 -12.75 0.34 30.10
C LEU A 105 -11.96 0.25 31.42
N GLU A 106 -11.32 1.33 31.86
CA GLU A 106 -11.05 1.54 33.30
C GLU A 106 -11.19 3.02 33.66
N PHE A 107 -12.45 3.46 33.80
CA PHE A 107 -12.83 4.53 34.72
C PHE A 107 -14.03 4.03 35.52
N VAL A 108 -13.79 3.48 36.71
CA VAL A 108 -14.51 3.75 37.98
C VAL A 108 -13.55 3.43 39.12
#